data_AF-A0A4R8HLE6-F1
#
_entry.id   AF-A0A4R8HLE6-F1
#
_cell.length_a   1.000
_cell.length_b   1.000
_cell.length_c   1.000
_cell.angle_alpha   90.00
_cell.angle_beta   90.00
_cell.angle_gamma   90.00
#
_symmetry.space_group_name_H-M   'P 1'
#
loop_
_entity.id
_entity.type
_entity.pdbx_description
1 polymer ?
#
loop_
_entity_poly.entity_id
_entity_poly.type
_entity_poly.pdbx_seq_one_letter_code
_entity_poly.pdbx_strand_id
1 'polypeptide(L)'
;MSKVLFVDTKTELTLAPGATVHGWWNNASPFNAVWDAQAIPFATGSTTSGFTQDTSLEVTRVWRHFTVTEIKPFPQSQTVETKNETEIHYEVKNIGNSVAKFHVVLSAIYE
;
A
#
# COMPACT_ATOMS: atom_id res chain seq x y z
N MET A 1 9.10 -3.18 21.93
CA MET A 1 8.76 -4.43 21.22
C MET A 1 7.91 -3.98 20.05
N SER A 2 8.42 -4.08 18.81
CA SER A 2 7.72 -3.54 17.64
C SER A 2 6.40 -4.26 17.40
N LYS A 3 5.32 -3.50 17.21
CA LYS A 3 4.00 -3.96 16.81
C LYS A 3 3.91 -3.91 15.28
N VAL A 4 3.35 -4.97 14.70
CA VAL A 4 3.02 -5.02 13.29
C VAL A 4 1.50 -5.01 13.17
N LEU A 5 0.96 -4.00 12.51
CA LEU A 5 -0.45 -3.97 12.11
C LEU A 5 -0.53 -4.31 10.63
N PHE A 6 -1.15 -5.44 10.34
CA PHE A 6 -1.53 -5.78 8.97
C PHE A 6 -2.77 -4.97 8.63
N VAL A 7 -2.65 -4.07 7.65
CA VAL A 7 -3.82 -3.44 7.06
C VAL A 7 -4.05 -4.04 5.70
N ASP A 8 -4.88 -5.07 5.73
CA ASP A 8 -5.23 -5.77 4.52
C ASP A 8 -6.22 -4.94 3.71
N THR A 9 -5.69 -4.14 2.79
CA THR A 9 -6.51 -3.33 1.88
C THR A 9 -7.11 -4.17 0.75
N LYS A 10 -6.88 -5.50 0.72
CA LYS A 10 -7.38 -6.51 -0.25
C LYS A 10 -7.87 -5.93 -1.56
N THR A 11 -7.02 -5.14 -2.22
CA THR A 11 -7.38 -4.61 -3.53
C THR A 11 -6.92 -5.65 -4.53
N GLU A 12 -7.87 -6.45 -5.02
CA GLU A 12 -7.60 -7.42 -6.09
C GLU A 12 -7.35 -6.66 -7.40
N LEU A 13 -6.24 -6.95 -8.04
CA LEU A 13 -5.83 -6.31 -9.29
C LEU A 13 -5.47 -7.37 -10.32
N THR A 14 -5.74 -7.04 -11.58
CA THR A 14 -5.35 -7.84 -12.74
C THR A 14 -4.61 -6.94 -13.72
N LEU A 15 -3.38 -7.32 -14.07
CA LEU A 15 -2.52 -6.57 -14.99
C LEU A 15 -2.12 -7.42 -16.20
N ALA A 16 -2.30 -6.88 -17.39
CA ALA A 16 -1.73 -7.44 -18.62
C ALA A 16 -0.18 -7.36 -18.58
N PRO A 17 0.53 -8.16 -19.39
CA PRO A 17 1.98 -8.06 -19.54
C PRO A 17 2.43 -6.63 -19.87
N GLY A 18 3.42 -6.11 -19.14
CA GLY A 18 3.96 -4.76 -19.32
C GLY A 18 3.10 -3.62 -18.76
N ALA A 19 1.89 -3.91 -18.26
CA ALA A 19 1.02 -2.90 -17.68
C ALA A 19 1.46 -2.49 -16.28
N THR A 20 1.13 -1.25 -15.92
CA THR A 20 1.43 -0.64 -14.63
C THR A 20 0.15 -0.10 -14.00
N VAL A 21 0.01 -0.28 -12.68
CA VAL A 21 -1.03 0.38 -11.88
C VAL A 21 -0.38 1.22 -10.80
N HIS A 22 -1.00 2.37 -10.53
CA HIS A 22 -0.61 3.26 -9.46
C HIS A 22 -1.71 3.25 -8.40
N GLY A 23 -1.30 3.16 -7.13
CA GLY A 23 -2.19 3.28 -6.01
C GLY A 23 -1.71 4.37 -5.06
N TRP A 24 -2.67 5.01 -4.41
CA TRP A 24 -2.43 5.86 -3.25
C TRP A 24 -3.14 5.25 -2.05
N TRP A 25 -2.63 5.54 -0.87
CA TRP A 25 -3.38 5.38 0.36
C TRP A 25 -3.10 6.54 1.29
N ASN A 26 -4.15 7.31 1.57
CA ASN A 26 -4.09 8.50 2.41
C ASN A 26 -4.49 8.15 3.85
N ASN A 27 -4.06 8.96 4.80
CA ASN A 27 -4.36 8.81 6.22
C ASN A 27 -3.92 7.47 6.81
N ALA A 28 -2.79 6.93 6.34
CA ALA A 28 -2.23 5.70 6.89
C ALA A 28 -1.85 5.93 8.37
N SER A 29 -2.43 5.13 9.27
CA SER A 29 -2.26 5.24 10.72
C SER A 29 -1.72 3.94 11.33
N PRO A 30 -0.75 3.99 12.25
CA PRO A 30 -0.23 5.20 12.90
C PRO A 30 0.86 5.94 12.08
N PHE A 31 0.97 7.26 12.28
CA PHE A 31 1.88 8.13 11.50
C PHE A 31 3.37 7.86 11.74
N ASN A 32 3.70 7.22 12.86
CA ASN A 32 5.06 6.86 13.22
C ASN A 32 5.44 5.44 12.74
N ALA A 33 4.61 4.82 11.91
CA ALA A 33 4.89 3.52 11.34
C ALA A 33 5.76 3.60 10.08
N VAL A 34 6.57 2.56 9.91
CA VAL A 34 7.20 2.17 8.64
C VAL A 34 6.18 1.30 7.88
N TRP A 35 5.67 1.82 6.76
CA TRP A 35 4.65 1.23 5.88
C TRP A 35 5.14 0.43 4.67
N ASP A 36 5.20 -0.88 4.73
CA ASP A 36 5.51 -1.70 3.56
C ASP A 36 4.27 -1.92 2.66
N ALA A 37 4.48 -1.88 1.34
CA ALA A 37 3.47 -2.21 0.34
C ALA A 37 3.90 -3.42 -0.49
N GLN A 38 3.17 -4.52 -0.43
CA GLN A 38 3.54 -5.75 -1.14
C GLN A 38 2.46 -6.13 -2.14
N ALA A 39 2.87 -6.45 -3.38
CA ALA A 39 1.99 -7.12 -4.33
C ALA A 39 2.15 -8.64 -4.15
N ILE A 40 1.10 -9.31 -3.70
CA ILE A 40 1.07 -10.75 -3.43
C ILE A 40 0.32 -11.44 -4.58
N PRO A 41 1.01 -12.20 -5.44
CA PRO A 41 0.36 -12.96 -6.51
C PRO A 41 -0.63 -13.97 -5.97
N PHE A 42 -1.76 -14.14 -6.65
CA PHE A 42 -2.64 -15.26 -6.37
C PHE A 42 -1.93 -16.57 -6.71
N ALA A 43 -2.09 -17.57 -5.84
CA ALA A 43 -1.66 -18.91 -6.14
C ALA A 43 -2.45 -19.43 -7.36
N THR A 44 -1.75 -19.72 -8.45
CA THR A 44 -2.34 -20.34 -9.64
C THR A 44 -2.02 -21.83 -9.63
N GLY A 45 -3.04 -22.68 -9.75
CA GLY A 45 -2.84 -24.13 -9.72
C GLY A 45 -3.99 -24.88 -9.05
N SER A 46 -3.76 -26.14 -8.74
CA SER A 46 -4.73 -27.02 -8.08
C SER A 46 -4.04 -27.86 -7.02
N THR A 47 -4.83 -28.45 -6.12
CA THR A 47 -4.34 -29.40 -5.13
C THR A 47 -3.67 -30.63 -5.76
N THR A 48 -3.97 -30.93 -7.02
CA THR A 48 -3.43 -32.08 -7.76
C THR A 48 -2.18 -31.74 -8.57
N SER A 49 -2.07 -30.52 -9.10
CA SER A 49 -0.99 -30.08 -9.99
C SER A 49 0.11 -29.27 -9.30
N GLY A 50 -0.10 -28.93 -8.01
CA GLY A 50 0.72 -27.96 -7.29
C GLY A 50 0.28 -26.52 -7.57
N PHE A 51 0.67 -25.62 -6.67
CA PHE A 51 0.48 -24.18 -6.82
C PHE A 51 1.77 -23.54 -7.34
N THR A 52 1.62 -22.61 -8.28
CA THR A 52 2.68 -21.77 -8.83
C THR A 52 2.30 -20.31 -8.59
N GLN A 53 3.24 -19.53 -8.05
CA GLN A 53 3.09 -18.08 -7.95
C GLN A 53 3.83 -17.45 -9.12
N ASP A 54 3.12 -16.69 -9.96
CA ASP A 54 3.78 -15.85 -10.97
C ASP A 54 4.43 -14.67 -10.24
N THR A 55 5.75 -14.72 -10.09
CA THR A 55 6.56 -13.77 -9.32
C THR A 55 7.00 -12.56 -10.15
N SER A 56 6.44 -12.39 -11.34
CA SER A 56 6.86 -11.38 -12.31
C SER A 56 6.22 -10.00 -12.05
N LEU A 57 6.18 -9.56 -10.80
CA LEU A 57 5.69 -8.25 -10.39
C LEU A 57 6.82 -7.41 -9.80
N GLU A 58 7.01 -6.20 -10.33
CA GLU A 58 7.88 -5.19 -9.76
C GLU A 58 7.04 -4.20 -8.96
N VAL A 59 7.45 -3.90 -7.73
CA VAL A 59 6.75 -2.96 -6.84
C VAL A 59 7.68 -1.81 -6.47
N THR A 60 7.34 -0.61 -6.93
CA THR A 60 8.00 0.64 -6.54
C THR A 60 7.16 1.35 -5.48
N ARG A 61 7.82 1.89 -4.45
CA ARG A 61 7.14 2.44 -3.26
C ARG A 61 7.69 3.82 -2.94
N VAL A 62 6.81 4.78 -2.68
CA VAL A 62 7.16 6.12 -2.19
C VAL A 62 6.29 6.44 -0.99
N TRP A 63 6.94 6.79 0.12
CA TRP A 63 6.33 6.93 1.43
C TRP A 63 6.56 8.37 1.84
N ARG A 64 5.51 9.06 2.25
CA ARG A 64 5.59 10.48 2.60
C ARG A 64 4.94 10.72 3.94
N HIS A 65 5.71 11.34 4.83
CA HIS A 65 5.21 11.83 6.11
C HIS A 65 4.89 13.31 5.96
N PHE A 66 3.70 13.70 6.39
CA PHE A 66 3.26 15.09 6.34
C PHE A 66 2.79 15.53 7.71
N THR A 67 3.04 16.80 8.00
CA THR A 67 2.43 17.50 9.12
C THR A 67 1.38 18.42 8.54
N VAL A 68 0.11 18.08 8.78
CA VAL A 68 -1.06 18.83 8.33
C VAL A 68 -1.44 19.82 9.42
N THR A 69 -1.44 21.10 9.06
CA THR A 69 -1.81 22.21 9.93
C THR A 69 -3.19 22.70 9.52
N GLU A 70 -4.22 22.31 10.25
CA GLU A 70 -5.60 22.73 10.00
C GLU A 70 -5.86 24.09 10.63
N ILE A 71 -6.16 25.10 9.81
CA ILE A 71 -6.51 26.44 10.26
C ILE A 71 -8.04 26.50 10.39
N LYS A 72 -8.54 26.61 11.62
CA LYS A 72 -9.98 26.70 11.86
C LYS A 72 -10.54 28.04 11.38
N PRO A 73 -11.75 28.07 10.80
CA PRO A 73 -12.39 29.32 10.39
C PRO A 73 -12.64 30.24 11.59
N PHE A 74 -12.59 31.56 11.35
CA PHE A 74 -12.86 32.57 12.37
C PHE A 74 -14.27 32.40 12.97
N PRO A 75 -14.49 32.56 14.29
CA PRO A 75 -13.59 33.11 15.33
C PRO A 75 -12.66 32.09 15.99
N GLN A 76 -12.66 30.83 15.55
CA GLN A 76 -11.87 29.74 16.15
C GLN A 76 -10.42 29.70 15.65
N SER A 77 -9.98 30.71 14.90
CA SER A 77 -8.69 30.76 14.19
C SER A 77 -7.45 30.76 15.08
N GLN A 78 -7.60 30.88 16.40
CA GLN A 78 -6.50 30.74 17.35
C GLN A 78 -6.14 29.27 17.62
N THR A 79 -7.03 28.33 17.28
CA THR A 79 -6.79 26.89 17.48
C THR A 79 -6.22 26.29 16.21
N VAL A 80 -4.89 26.15 16.16
CA VAL A 80 -4.18 25.40 15.13
C VAL A 80 -4.18 23.94 15.53
N GLU A 81 -4.82 23.07 14.75
CA GLU A 81 -4.76 21.64 14.98
C GLU A 81 -3.67 21.07 14.06
N THR A 82 -2.61 20.52 14.65
CA THR A 82 -1.54 19.86 13.90
C THR A 82 -1.75 18.36 13.94
N LYS A 83 -1.92 17.73 12.79
CA LYS A 83 -2.04 16.28 12.63
C LYS A 83 -0.84 15.78 11.86
N ASN A 84 -0.29 14.64 12.27
CA ASN A 84 0.70 13.93 11.47
C ASN A 84 -0.05 12.89 10.64
N GLU A 85 0.18 12.93 9.34
CA GLU A 85 -0.43 12.04 8.37
C GLU A 85 0.66 11.30 7.59
N THR A 86 0.32 10.13 7.07
CA THR A 86 1.19 9.35 6.21
C THR A 86 0.44 9.01 4.94
N GLU A 87 1.08 9.23 3.80
CA GLU A 87 0.59 8.77 2.50
C GLU A 87 1.56 7.76 1.91
N ILE A 88 0.98 6.72 1.33
CA ILE A 88 1.71 5.65 0.66
C ILE A 88 1.33 5.69 -0.81
N HIS A 89 2.32 5.96 -1.65
CA HIS A 89 2.19 5.79 -3.09
C HIS A 89 2.91 4.51 -3.48
N TYR A 90 2.24 3.67 -4.24
CA TYR A 90 2.84 2.47 -4.80
C TYR A 90 2.54 2.35 -6.28
N GLU A 91 3.49 1.76 -6.98
CA GLU A 91 3.37 1.37 -8.36
C GLU A 91 3.63 -0.13 -8.45
N VAL A 92 2.74 -0.86 -9.12
CA VAL A 92 2.95 -2.27 -9.44
C VAL A 92 2.99 -2.42 -10.94
N LYS A 93 4.09 -2.97 -11.45
CA LYS A 93 4.30 -3.27 -12.86
C LYS A 93 4.36 -4.77 -13.07
N ASN A 94 3.60 -5.27 -14.04
CA ASN A 94 3.73 -6.64 -14.51
C ASN A 94 4.91 -6.72 -15.49
N ILE A 95 6.02 -7.29 -15.01
CA ILE A 95 7.24 -7.52 -15.82
C ILE A 95 7.26 -8.91 -16.46
N GLY A 96 6.21 -9.71 -16.23
CA GLY A 96 6.04 -11.03 -16.81
C GLY A 96 5.47 -11.02 -18.22
N ASN A 97 5.39 -12.22 -18.80
CA ASN A 97 4.84 -12.46 -20.13
C ASN A 97 3.37 -12.89 -20.12
N SER A 98 2.78 -13.05 -18.92
CA SER A 98 1.41 -13.50 -18.68
C SER A 98 0.60 -12.45 -17.92
N VAL A 99 -0.73 -12.57 -17.96
CA VAL A 99 -1.62 -11.76 -17.12
C VAL A 99 -1.38 -12.13 -15.65
N ALA A 100 -1.06 -11.12 -14.83
CA ALA A 100 -0.85 -11.28 -13.40
C ALA A 100 -2.12 -10.91 -12.64
N LYS A 101 -2.51 -11.74 -11.67
CA LYS A 101 -3.57 -11.44 -10.70
C LYS A 101 -2.96 -11.44 -9.31
N PHE A 102 -3.23 -10.40 -8.51
CA PHE A 102 -2.60 -10.22 -7.21
C PHE A 102 -3.44 -9.35 -6.28
N HIS A 103 -3.09 -9.34 -5.00
CA HIS A 103 -3.53 -8.34 -4.03
C HIS A 103 -2.40 -7.39 -3.68
N VAL A 104 -2.72 -6.15 -3.32
CA VAL A 104 -1.79 -5.28 -2.61
C VAL A 104 -2.08 -5.35 -1.12
N VAL A 105 -1.05 -5.65 -0.32
CA VAL A 105 -1.11 -5.69 1.13
C VAL A 105 -0.24 -4.57 1.69
N LEU A 106 -0.78 -3.81 2.63
CA LEU A 106 -0.10 -2.68 3.24
C LEU A 106 0.12 -3.02 4.73
N SER A 107 1.37 -2.93 5.20
CA SER A 107 1.73 -3.35 6.56
C SER A 107 2.42 -2.22 7.30
N ALA A 108 1.98 -1.93 8.52
CA ALA A 108 2.55 -0.90 9.37
C ALA A 108 3.44 -1.54 10.44
N ILE A 109 4.70 -1.11 10.55
CA ILE A 109 5.64 -1.53 11.58
C ILE A 109 5.94 -0.32 12.48
N TYR A 110 5.60 -0.40 13.76
CA TYR A 110 5.75 0.71 14.73
C TYR A 110 6.12 0.17 16.12
N GLU A 111 6.58 1.05 17.02
CA GLU A 111 6.96 0.68 18.39
C GLU A 111 5.79 0.66 19.38
#